data_AF-A0A7V0QIY3-F1
#
_entry.id   AF-A0A7V0QIY3-F1
#
_cell.length_a   1.000
_cell.length_b   1.000
_cell.length_c   1.000
_cell.angle_alpha   90.00
_cell.angle_beta   90.00
_cell.angle_gamma   90.00
#
_symmetry.space_group_name_H-M   'P 1'
#
loop_
_entity.id
_entity.type
_entity.pdbx_description
1 polymer ?
#
loop_
_entity_poly.entity_id
_entity_poly.type
_entity_poly.pdbx_seq_one_letter_code
_entity_poly.pdbx_strand_id
1 'polypeptide(L)'
;MKKYVVFSIFLGLVFMPYSAFAHISGLCANCHTMHASQTPWPDGSEPGEPAWGDPSKLPKKRLLAKAGSSACVGCHSSATSSTWYDLDGCKVPVVLYTGGEPSSYLAGGNFWWVSPDGDADDTKGHNVFLQ
;
A
#
# COMPACT_ATOMS: atom_id res chain seq x y z
N MET A 1 37.18 31.92 14.80
CA MET A 1 35.89 31.52 15.43
C MET A 1 34.78 31.31 14.40
N LYS A 2 34.36 32.32 13.63
CA LYS A 2 33.29 32.20 12.60
C LYS A 2 33.48 31.04 11.61
N LYS A 3 34.72 30.82 11.11
CA LYS A 3 35.03 29.73 10.16
C LYS A 3 34.83 28.33 10.77
N TYR A 4 35.17 28.15 12.04
CA TYR A 4 34.99 26.89 12.75
C TYR A 4 33.51 26.62 13.05
N VAL A 5 32.75 27.66 13.41
CA VAL A 5 31.29 27.56 13.61
C VAL A 5 30.58 27.14 12.32
N VAL A 6 30.92 27.77 11.18
CA VAL A 6 30.34 27.40 9.88
C VAL A 6 30.73 25.98 9.49
N PHE A 7 31.99 25.58 9.72
CA PHE A 7 32.45 24.22 9.44
C PHE A 7 31.71 23.18 10.30
N SER A 8 31.50 23.43 11.59
CA SER A 8 30.75 22.54 12.49
C SER A 8 29.28 22.39 12.08
N ILE A 9 28.62 23.46 11.64
CA ILE A 9 27.24 23.40 11.13
C ILE A 9 27.17 22.57 9.85
N PHE A 10 28.10 22.79 8.92
CA PHE A 10 28.16 22.01 7.68
C PHE A 10 28.40 20.52 7.95
N LEU A 11 29.32 20.20 8.87
CA LEU A 11 29.60 18.83 9.28
C LEU A 11 28.36 18.17 9.92
N GLY A 12 27.62 18.90 10.75
CA GLY A 12 26.37 18.43 11.36
C GLY A 12 25.26 18.11 10.35
N LEU A 13 25.15 18.89 9.27
CA LEU A 13 24.17 18.66 8.20
C LEU A 13 24.55 17.47 7.29
N VAL A 14 25.84 17.26 7.04
CA VAL A 14 26.34 16.16 6.19
C VAL A 14 26.23 14.81 6.90
N PHE A 15 26.49 14.77 8.21
CA PHE A 15 26.43 13.53 9.00
C PHE A 15 25.08 13.27 9.64
N MET A 16 24.04 14.08 9.35
CA MET A 16 22.69 13.80 9.81
C MET A 16 22.13 12.65 8.96
N PRO A 17 21.97 11.42 9.49
CA PRO A 17 21.39 10.34 8.72
C PRO A 17 19.95 10.73 8.37
N TYR A 18 19.64 10.78 7.07
CA TYR A 18 18.26 10.86 6.61
C TYR A 18 17.58 9.53 6.90
N SER A 19 17.07 9.39 8.13
CA SER A 19 16.22 8.27 8.50
C SER A 19 14.84 8.52 7.91
N ALA A 20 14.61 8.06 6.69
CA ALA A 20 13.26 7.93 6.15
C ALA A 20 12.61 6.73 6.83
N PHE A 21 11.89 6.97 7.93
CA PHE A 21 11.08 5.94 8.55
C PHE A 21 9.94 5.59 7.60
N ALA A 22 9.98 4.38 7.05
CA ALA A 22 8.81 3.84 6.37
C ALA A 22 7.69 3.72 7.41
N HIS A 23 6.56 4.39 7.15
CA HIS A 23 5.38 4.27 8.03
C HIS A 23 4.76 2.86 7.92
N ILE A 24 5.07 2.14 6.85
CA ILE A 24 4.71 0.75 6.63
C ILE A 24 5.77 -0.14 7.30
N SER A 25 5.35 -0.91 8.29
CA SER A 25 6.15 -1.93 8.97
C SER A 25 5.77 -3.33 8.47
N GLY A 26 6.58 -4.34 8.82
CA GLY A 26 6.33 -5.74 8.43
C GLY A 26 7.23 -6.22 7.28
N LEU A 27 6.93 -7.40 6.74
CA LEU A 27 7.75 -8.02 5.71
C LEU A 27 7.62 -7.25 4.38
N CYS A 28 8.73 -6.76 3.84
CA CYS A 28 8.75 -6.00 2.58
C CYS A 28 8.10 -6.77 1.42
N ALA A 29 8.26 -8.10 1.41
CA ALA A 29 7.72 -8.99 0.40
C ALA A 29 6.18 -8.98 0.32
N ASN A 30 5.50 -8.53 1.37
CA ASN A 30 4.03 -8.47 1.42
C ASN A 30 3.47 -7.41 0.45
N CYS A 31 4.27 -6.39 0.14
CA CYS A 31 3.91 -5.31 -0.78
C CYS A 31 4.87 -5.19 -1.95
N HIS A 32 6.09 -5.72 -1.86
CA HIS A 32 7.13 -5.57 -2.87
C HIS A 32 7.64 -6.90 -3.43
N THR A 33 7.96 -6.92 -4.72
CA THR A 33 8.68 -8.00 -5.37
C THR A 33 9.79 -7.44 -6.25
N MET A 34 11.02 -7.92 -6.02
CA MET A 34 12.20 -7.50 -6.78
C MET A 34 12.28 -8.20 -8.14
N HIS A 35 11.96 -9.50 -8.15
CA HIS A 35 12.21 -10.39 -9.28
C HIS A 35 11.01 -11.24 -9.66
N ALA A 36 9.92 -11.21 -8.89
CA ALA A 36 8.73 -11.98 -9.23
C ALA A 36 9.03 -13.51 -9.30
N SER A 37 9.99 -13.99 -8.50
CA SER A 37 10.56 -15.34 -8.59
C SER A 37 9.96 -16.36 -7.61
N GLN A 38 8.82 -16.05 -7.00
CA GLN A 38 8.13 -16.90 -6.04
C GLN A 38 7.40 -18.03 -6.77
N THR A 39 7.45 -19.26 -6.23
CA THR A 39 6.71 -20.42 -6.78
C THR A 39 6.20 -21.30 -5.62
N PRO A 40 4.89 -21.62 -5.57
CA PRO A 40 3.83 -21.07 -6.41
C PRO A 40 3.67 -19.56 -6.20
N TRP A 41 3.10 -18.90 -7.21
CA TRP A 41 2.81 -17.47 -7.15
C TRP A 41 1.64 -17.21 -6.20
N PRO A 42 1.74 -16.24 -5.28
CA PRO A 42 0.62 -15.89 -4.42
C PRO A 42 -0.57 -15.41 -5.25
N ASP A 43 -1.64 -16.20 -5.29
CA ASP A 43 -2.88 -15.88 -6.01
C ASP A 43 -4.01 -15.49 -5.06
N GLY A 44 -3.77 -15.56 -3.75
CA GLY A 44 -4.72 -15.24 -2.70
C GLY A 44 -5.79 -16.29 -2.51
N SER A 45 -5.50 -17.55 -2.90
CA SER A 45 -6.36 -18.69 -2.64
C SER A 45 -6.34 -19.10 -1.16
N GLU A 46 -5.25 -18.82 -0.44
CA GLU A 46 -5.13 -19.15 0.99
C GLU A 46 -5.45 -17.96 1.93
N PRO A 47 -6.02 -18.20 3.13
CA PRO A 47 -6.27 -17.15 4.12
C PRO A 47 -5.00 -16.41 4.53
N GLY A 48 -4.95 -15.10 4.30
CA GLY A 48 -3.79 -14.25 4.60
C GLY A 48 -2.75 -14.19 3.47
N GLU A 49 -2.95 -14.96 2.38
CA GLU A 49 -2.08 -14.88 1.21
C GLU A 49 -2.44 -13.66 0.32
N PRO A 50 -1.48 -12.84 -0.08
CA PRO A 50 -1.73 -11.74 -1.00
C PRO A 50 -1.94 -12.24 -2.44
N ALA A 51 -3.03 -11.85 -3.10
CA ALA A 51 -3.20 -12.09 -4.54
C ALA A 51 -2.34 -11.13 -5.38
N TRP A 52 -1.23 -11.59 -5.97
CA TRP A 52 -0.28 -10.72 -6.71
C TRP A 52 -0.74 -10.37 -8.14
N GLY A 53 -1.77 -11.05 -8.63
CA GLY A 53 -2.36 -10.84 -9.96
C GLY A 53 -1.51 -11.41 -11.08
N ASP A 54 -1.67 -10.88 -12.29
CA ASP A 54 -1.08 -11.43 -13.52
C ASP A 54 0.47 -11.41 -13.55
N PRO A 55 1.13 -12.59 -13.51
CA PRO A 55 2.59 -12.72 -13.50
C PRO A 55 3.27 -12.20 -14.78
N SER A 56 2.57 -12.13 -15.91
CA SER A 56 3.13 -11.66 -17.18
C SER A 56 3.46 -10.16 -17.19
N LYS A 57 2.95 -9.43 -16.20
CA LYS A 57 3.05 -7.96 -16.11
C LYS A 57 4.09 -7.49 -15.09
N LEU A 58 5.12 -8.29 -14.80
CA LEU A 58 6.22 -7.94 -13.87
C LEU A 58 7.55 -7.69 -14.59
N PRO A 59 8.48 -6.92 -13.98
CA PRO A 59 8.36 -6.22 -12.70
C PRO A 59 7.41 -5.02 -12.78
N LYS A 60 6.59 -4.82 -11.75
CA LYS A 60 5.68 -3.66 -11.67
C LYS A 60 6.47 -2.39 -11.36
N LYS A 61 5.92 -1.22 -11.72
CA LYS A 61 6.47 0.08 -11.30
C LYS A 61 6.68 0.08 -9.78
N ARG A 62 7.87 0.53 -9.33
CA ARG A 62 8.26 0.60 -7.91
C ARG A 62 8.32 -0.77 -7.20
N LEU A 63 8.48 -1.85 -7.97
CA LEU A 63 8.69 -3.21 -7.46
C LEU A 63 7.52 -3.67 -6.59
N LEU A 64 6.28 -3.32 -6.95
CA LEU A 64 5.10 -3.65 -6.16
C LEU A 64 4.61 -5.06 -6.50
N ALA A 65 4.25 -5.82 -5.46
CA ALA A 65 3.86 -7.21 -5.54
C ALA A 65 2.42 -7.41 -6.04
N LYS A 66 1.49 -6.50 -5.68
CA LYS A 66 0.06 -6.65 -5.97
C LYS A 66 -0.40 -5.88 -7.21
N ALA A 67 -1.32 -6.47 -7.99
CA ALA A 67 -1.92 -5.87 -9.18
C ALA A 67 -3.21 -5.09 -8.87
N GLY A 68 -3.41 -3.96 -9.54
CA GLY A 68 -4.62 -3.12 -9.47
C GLY A 68 -4.36 -1.70 -9.99
N SER A 69 -5.43 -0.95 -10.30
CA SER A 69 -5.40 0.44 -10.82
C SER A 69 -4.64 1.42 -9.92
N SER A 70 -4.45 1.09 -8.65
CA SER A 70 -3.29 1.54 -7.87
C SER A 70 -2.73 0.36 -7.08
N ALA A 71 -1.40 0.22 -7.06
CA ALA A 71 -0.74 -0.85 -6.33
C ALA A 71 -1.01 -0.84 -4.80
N CYS A 72 -1.58 0.25 -4.28
CA CYS A 72 -2.05 0.37 -2.92
C CYS A 72 -3.39 -0.37 -2.71
N VAL A 73 -4.36 -0.18 -3.60
CA VAL A 73 -5.70 -0.81 -3.50
C VAL A 73 -5.59 -2.33 -3.50
N GLY A 74 -4.58 -2.86 -4.19
CA GLY A 74 -4.23 -4.27 -4.11
C GLY A 74 -4.29 -4.79 -2.69
N CYS A 75 -3.42 -4.34 -1.79
CA CYS A 75 -3.43 -4.81 -0.40
C CYS A 75 -4.51 -4.11 0.43
N HIS A 76 -4.79 -2.83 0.19
CA HIS A 76 -5.73 -2.09 1.01
C HIS A 76 -7.21 -2.33 0.64
N SER A 77 -7.53 -3.51 0.09
CA SER A 77 -8.90 -3.93 -0.25
C SER A 77 -9.28 -5.24 0.43
N SER A 78 -10.56 -5.39 0.78
CA SER A 78 -11.06 -6.61 1.42
C SER A 78 -12.55 -6.80 1.17
N ALA A 79 -12.97 -8.05 1.04
CA ALA A 79 -14.38 -8.43 1.02
C ALA A 79 -15.00 -8.47 2.43
N THR A 80 -14.19 -8.37 3.48
CA THR A 80 -14.67 -8.34 4.86
C THR A 80 -15.18 -6.96 5.25
N SER A 81 -15.97 -6.89 6.32
CA SER A 81 -16.48 -5.62 6.87
C SER A 81 -15.51 -4.92 7.84
N SER A 82 -14.30 -5.46 8.05
CA SER A 82 -13.30 -4.90 8.96
C SER A 82 -12.54 -3.75 8.31
N THR A 83 -12.22 -2.71 9.09
CA THR A 83 -11.44 -1.55 8.63
C THR A 83 -9.95 -1.84 8.51
N TRP A 84 -9.51 -3.04 8.89
CA TRP A 84 -8.14 -3.50 8.78
C TRP A 84 -8.05 -5.03 8.78
N TYR A 85 -6.92 -5.57 8.33
CA TYR A 85 -6.54 -6.97 8.53
C TYR A 85 -5.05 -7.09 8.84
N ASP A 86 -4.64 -8.22 9.42
CA ASP A 86 -3.22 -8.52 9.68
C ASP A 86 -2.60 -9.25 8.50
N LEU A 87 -1.43 -8.78 8.07
CA LEU A 87 -0.63 -9.36 6.99
C LEU A 87 0.80 -9.57 7.52
N ASP A 88 1.03 -10.73 8.14
CA ASP A 88 2.28 -11.08 8.83
C ASP A 88 2.76 -10.03 9.83
N GLY A 89 1.87 -9.59 10.72
CA GLY A 89 2.15 -8.56 11.72
C GLY A 89 2.15 -7.14 11.16
N CYS A 90 1.86 -6.94 9.87
CA CYS A 90 1.51 -5.64 9.31
C CYS A 90 0.00 -5.42 9.41
N LYS A 91 -0.41 -4.43 10.20
CA LYS A 91 -1.80 -3.99 10.24
C LYS A 91 -2.13 -3.18 8.98
N VAL A 92 -2.80 -3.80 8.02
CA VAL A 92 -3.16 -3.19 6.74
C VAL A 92 -4.56 -2.57 6.85
N PRO A 93 -4.72 -1.23 6.74
CA PRO A 93 -6.04 -0.60 6.71
C PRO A 93 -6.77 -0.95 5.42
N VAL A 94 -8.07 -1.25 5.51
CA VAL A 94 -8.93 -1.51 4.36
C VAL A 94 -9.57 -0.19 3.92
N VAL A 95 -9.05 0.37 2.82
CA VAL A 95 -9.53 1.63 2.23
C VAL A 95 -10.55 1.41 1.12
N LEU A 96 -10.66 0.18 0.61
CA LEU A 96 -11.67 -0.23 -0.37
C LEU A 96 -12.35 -1.52 0.09
N TYR A 97 -13.66 -1.47 0.31
CA TYR A 97 -14.42 -2.71 0.52
C TYR A 97 -14.81 -3.29 -0.85
N THR A 98 -14.71 -4.60 -1.01
CA THR A 98 -15.09 -5.31 -2.24
C THR A 98 -16.24 -6.28 -2.03
N GLY A 99 -16.66 -6.49 -0.77
CA GLY A 99 -17.75 -7.42 -0.40
C GLY A 99 -19.11 -6.76 -0.24
N GLY A 100 -19.19 -5.44 -0.41
CA GLY A 100 -20.42 -4.65 -0.24
C GLY A 100 -20.17 -3.29 0.38
N GLU A 101 -21.27 -2.56 0.63
CA GLU A 101 -21.25 -1.23 1.24
C GLU A 101 -20.54 -1.28 2.63
N PRO A 102 -19.63 -0.33 2.91
CA PRO A 102 -18.96 -0.27 4.21
C PRO A 102 -19.93 0.01 5.36
N SER A 103 -19.91 -0.84 6.39
CA SER A 103 -20.62 -0.61 7.66
C SER A 103 -19.73 -0.02 8.76
N SER A 104 -18.44 0.13 8.48
CA SER A 104 -17.42 0.68 9.37
C SER A 104 -16.40 1.47 8.56
N TYR A 105 -15.82 2.50 9.18
CA TYR A 105 -15.04 3.51 8.45
C TYR A 105 -13.71 3.82 9.12
N LEU A 106 -12.69 4.01 8.27
CA LEU A 106 -11.49 4.75 8.63
C LEU A 106 -11.80 6.25 8.62
N ALA A 107 -10.99 7.05 9.31
CA ALA A 107 -11.17 8.51 9.33
C ALA A 107 -11.14 9.17 7.92
N GLY A 108 -10.48 8.52 6.96
CA GLY A 108 -10.42 8.96 5.56
C GLY A 108 -11.59 8.51 4.69
N GLY A 109 -12.56 7.77 5.23
CA GLY A 109 -13.64 7.17 4.46
C GLY A 109 -13.22 5.89 3.73
N ASN A 110 -13.97 5.53 2.68
CA ASN A 110 -13.76 4.31 1.91
C ASN A 110 -13.98 4.57 0.43
N PHE A 111 -13.10 4.06 -0.43
CA PHE A 111 -13.19 4.23 -1.88
C PHE A 111 -14.34 3.44 -2.53
N TRP A 112 -15.06 2.59 -1.78
CA TRP A 112 -16.27 1.93 -2.28
C TRP A 112 -17.27 2.92 -2.90
N TRP A 113 -17.40 4.11 -2.31
CA TRP A 113 -18.31 5.16 -2.79
C TRP A 113 -18.01 5.68 -4.20
N VAL A 114 -16.75 5.59 -4.63
CA VAL A 114 -16.31 6.06 -5.96
C VAL A 114 -15.87 4.91 -6.87
N SER A 115 -15.84 3.69 -6.35
CA SER A 115 -15.39 2.53 -7.10
C SER A 115 -16.43 2.14 -8.16
N PRO A 116 -16.02 1.79 -9.39
CA PRO A 116 -16.93 1.23 -10.39
C PRO A 116 -17.65 -0.05 -9.93
N ASP A 117 -17.00 -0.82 -9.05
CA ASP A 117 -17.56 -2.05 -8.47
C ASP A 117 -18.36 -1.80 -7.17
N GLY A 118 -18.50 -0.53 -6.76
CA GLY A 118 -19.26 -0.09 -5.59
C GLY A 118 -20.43 0.81 -6.00
N ASP A 119 -20.49 2.01 -5.44
CA ASP A 119 -21.57 2.98 -5.71
C ASP A 119 -21.36 3.78 -7.01
N ALA A 120 -20.12 3.81 -7.52
CA ALA A 120 -19.73 4.52 -8.74
C ALA A 120 -20.15 6.01 -8.78
N ASP A 121 -20.11 6.70 -7.63
CA ASP A 121 -20.50 8.11 -7.53
C ASP A 121 -19.28 9.02 -7.32
N ASP A 122 -18.81 9.61 -8.43
CA ASP A 122 -17.68 10.54 -8.48
C ASP A 122 -17.84 11.77 -7.58
N THR A 123 -19.05 12.08 -7.10
CA THR A 123 -19.28 13.19 -6.17
C THR A 123 -18.91 12.85 -4.72
N LYS A 124 -18.67 11.57 -4.41
CA LYS A 124 -18.42 11.07 -3.05
C LYS A 124 -16.94 10.90 -2.69
N GLY A 125 -16.00 11.26 -3.57
CA GLY A 125 -14.57 11.20 -3.24
C GLY A 125 -13.61 11.40 -4.41
N HIS A 126 -12.33 11.10 -4.17
CA HIS A 126 -11.30 11.16 -5.21
C HIS A 126 -11.22 9.84 -5.99
N ASN A 127 -11.35 9.93 -7.31
CA ASN A 127 -11.23 8.78 -8.21
C ASN A 127 -9.78 8.34 -8.38
N VAL A 128 -9.40 7.29 -7.63
CA VAL A 128 -8.06 6.68 -7.71
C VAL A 128 -7.99 5.49 -8.67
N PHE A 129 -9.11 5.15 -9.31
CA PHE A 129 -9.25 3.98 -10.21
C PHE A 129 -9.16 4.33 -11.69
N LEU A 130 -9.25 5.62 -12.04
CA LEU A 130 -9.06 6.12 -13.38
C LEU A 130 -7.55 6.34 -13.62
N GLN A 131 -6.90 5.42 -14.34
CA GLN A 131 -5.55 5.58 -14.87
C GLN A 131 -5.51 5.25 -16.35
#